data_AF-A0A8H7LKR4-F1
#
_entry.id   AF-A0A8H7LKR4-F1
#
_cell.length_a   1.000
_cell.length_b   1.000
_cell.length_c   1.000
_cell.angle_alpha   90.00
_cell.angle_beta   90.00
_cell.angle_gamma   90.00
#
_symmetry.space_group_name_H-M   'P 1'
#
loop_
_entity.id
_entity.type
_entity.pdbx_description
1 polymer ?
#
loop_
_entity_poly.entity_id
_entity_poly.type
_entity_poly.pdbx_seq_one_letter_code
_entity_poly.pdbx_strand_id
1 'polypeptide(L)'
;MAAFLSISPPVDTNTIVLEDPRSEISVLCSKSPSFLAMVIPTRDKHYLFGYPVLHSASPAFHNLIFQSMNTNKTYECWSTSRITQEMMDVIRSPDFGGSSVTMPMKVTVMKYLDEITPEAKAVGAVNTIVPVLDLSSGIMKAVGTNTDYLGVRNSLLRQLGLQVNRTFSSSNTFSPGQAAALSIGGGGAARSAIYAMHTMGLAPIYLMNRDQSEIDALFECFPGLPLVHLKTIAQTEKELAESNRPPIVAIVGAIPAYLPVTDAERGVYNMITHVLTQPYTPPTASDASNLPLPHQRLFLDMAYRPRNTPLLQIAAALNWEPIGGIQAMIEQGLAQSRMWQSGDASVDVACGDRIGDDVMNKARDFVEQMADVVVVGKEYDRAQDSPDAPFRV
;
A
#
# COMPACT_ATOMS: atom_id res chain seq x y z
N MET A 1 32.49 -13.01 7.01
CA MET A 1 32.30 -14.22 6.18
C MET A 1 30.83 -14.56 6.23
N ALA A 2 30.12 -14.33 5.12
CA ALA A 2 28.67 -14.48 5.04
C ALA A 2 28.30 -15.96 5.00
N ALA A 3 27.72 -16.47 6.09
CA ALA A 3 27.14 -17.81 6.14
C ALA A 3 25.74 -17.74 5.52
N PHE A 4 25.49 -18.61 4.53
CA PHE A 4 24.22 -18.75 3.84
C PHE A 4 23.17 -19.44 4.74
N LEU A 5 21.92 -19.00 4.65
CA LEU A 5 20.76 -19.63 5.29
C LEU A 5 20.52 -21.03 4.67
N SER A 6 20.46 -22.07 5.52
CA SER A 6 20.04 -23.42 5.13
C SER A 6 18.57 -23.63 5.52
N ILE A 7 17.78 -24.09 4.56
CA ILE A 7 16.39 -24.54 4.76
C ILE A 7 16.45 -26.04 5.12
N SER A 8 15.99 -26.41 6.32
CA SER A 8 15.66 -27.81 6.62
C SER A 8 14.20 -28.09 6.25
N PRO A 9 13.87 -29.28 5.71
CA PRO A 9 12.51 -29.60 5.29
C PRO A 9 11.57 -29.82 6.49
N PRO A 10 10.26 -29.56 6.33
CA PRO A 10 9.31 -29.58 7.44
C PRO A 10 9.00 -31.01 7.89
N VAL A 11 9.00 -31.21 9.21
CA VAL A 11 8.10 -32.17 9.85
C VAL A 11 6.86 -31.34 10.21
N ASP A 12 5.78 -31.55 9.45
CA ASP A 12 4.47 -30.88 9.48
C ASP A 12 4.35 -29.47 8.88
N THR A 13 3.41 -29.35 7.94
CA THR A 13 3.17 -28.23 7.03
C THR A 13 2.34 -27.11 7.65
N ASN A 14 2.77 -25.85 7.42
CA ASN A 14 2.09 -24.56 7.66
C ASN A 14 2.49 -23.72 8.89
N THR A 15 3.75 -23.73 9.31
CA THR A 15 4.26 -22.68 10.21
C THR A 15 5.66 -22.24 9.78
N ILE A 16 5.85 -20.94 9.57
CA ILE A 16 7.17 -20.32 9.37
C ILE A 16 7.55 -19.65 10.70
N VAL A 17 8.63 -20.12 11.33
CA VAL A 17 9.21 -19.56 12.55
C VAL A 17 10.45 -18.76 12.18
N LEU A 18 10.59 -17.53 12.70
CA LEU A 18 11.78 -16.68 12.55
C LEU A 18 12.54 -16.65 13.91
N GLU A 19 13.81 -17.08 13.96
CA GLU A 19 14.66 -17.05 15.17
C GLU A 19 15.97 -16.24 14.97
N ASP A 20 16.54 -15.73 16.09
CA ASP A 20 17.68 -14.80 16.22
C ASP A 20 19.06 -15.48 16.00
N PRO A 21 19.93 -15.00 15.08
CA PRO A 21 21.05 -15.77 14.53
C PRO A 21 22.40 -15.68 15.28
N ARG A 22 22.43 -15.55 16.61
CA ARG A 22 23.69 -15.39 17.38
C ARG A 22 24.49 -16.68 17.66
N SER A 23 24.32 -17.78 16.92
CA SER A 23 25.03 -19.07 17.14
C SER A 23 25.98 -19.47 15.99
N GLU A 24 27.24 -19.04 16.12
CA GLU A 24 28.56 -19.50 15.59
C GLU A 24 28.80 -20.34 14.29
N ILE A 25 29.80 -19.84 13.49
CA ILE A 25 30.88 -20.51 12.67
C ILE A 25 30.49 -21.13 11.29
N SER A 26 31.23 -21.11 10.14
CA SER A 26 32.43 -20.46 9.54
C SER A 26 32.40 -20.66 7.99
N VAL A 27 33.16 -19.89 7.19
CA VAL A 27 33.24 -20.02 5.69
C VAL A 27 34.70 -20.12 5.22
N LEU A 28 34.94 -20.67 4.02
CA LEU A 28 36.22 -20.76 3.28
C LEU A 28 36.10 -20.04 1.92
N CYS A 29 37.17 -19.38 1.47
CA CYS A 29 37.21 -18.52 0.28
C CYS A 29 38.28 -19.01 -0.72
N SER A 30 38.00 -19.01 -2.03
CA SER A 30 38.97 -19.32 -3.09
C SER A 30 39.03 -18.22 -4.17
N LYS A 31 40.25 -17.88 -4.61
CA LYS A 31 40.64 -16.75 -5.48
C LYS A 31 40.86 -17.17 -6.95
N SER A 32 40.53 -16.30 -7.91
CA SER A 32 41.23 -16.07 -9.22
C SER A 32 40.55 -14.90 -10.01
N PRO A 33 41.14 -14.25 -11.05
CA PRO A 33 41.58 -12.86 -10.96
C PRO A 33 40.87 -11.84 -11.89
N SER A 34 40.70 -10.62 -11.35
CA SER A 34 40.72 -9.29 -11.98
C SER A 34 40.14 -9.09 -13.40
N PHE A 35 38.82 -8.97 -13.48
CA PHE A 35 38.20 -7.90 -14.26
C PHE A 35 38.12 -6.66 -13.37
N LEU A 36 38.41 -5.47 -13.91
CA LEU A 36 38.01 -4.20 -13.29
C LEU A 36 36.48 -4.09 -13.49
N ALA A 37 35.74 -4.97 -12.81
CA ALA A 37 34.31 -4.83 -12.67
C ALA A 37 34.11 -3.57 -11.83
N MET A 38 33.41 -2.59 -12.39
CA MET A 38 32.78 -1.58 -11.55
C MET A 38 31.86 -2.36 -10.63
N VAL A 39 32.32 -2.62 -9.39
CA VAL A 39 31.53 -3.29 -8.37
C VAL A 39 30.47 -2.28 -7.97
N ILE A 40 29.37 -2.26 -8.72
CA ILE A 40 28.15 -1.64 -8.24
C ILE A 40 27.74 -2.53 -7.07
N PRO A 41 27.75 -2.02 -5.83
CA PRO A 41 27.36 -2.82 -4.68
C PRO A 41 25.98 -3.41 -4.96
N THR A 42 25.85 -4.71 -4.72
CA THR A 42 24.61 -5.42 -4.98
C THR A 42 23.58 -4.90 -3.97
N ARG A 43 22.62 -4.14 -4.50
CA ARG A 43 21.54 -3.48 -3.75
C ARG A 43 20.50 -4.52 -3.33
N ASP A 44 20.93 -5.33 -2.37
CA ASP A 44 20.27 -6.59 -2.03
C ASP A 44 19.33 -6.46 -0.83
N LYS A 45 19.57 -5.50 0.07
CA LYS A 45 18.81 -5.41 1.32
C LYS A 45 17.61 -4.49 1.20
N HIS A 46 16.44 -5.04 1.46
CA HIS A 46 15.18 -4.32 1.48
C HIS A 46 14.54 -4.41 2.86
N TYR A 47 13.78 -3.39 3.21
CA TYR A 47 13.24 -3.25 4.56
C TYR A 47 11.74 -2.90 4.55
N LEU A 48 11.06 -3.19 5.65
CA LEU A 48 9.81 -2.56 6.04
C LEU A 48 10.06 -1.69 7.27
N PHE A 49 10.12 -0.37 7.08
CA PHE A 49 10.24 0.58 8.18
C PHE A 49 8.86 0.92 8.76
N GLY A 50 8.68 0.73 10.07
CA GLY A 50 7.45 1.12 10.79
C GLY A 50 7.35 0.46 12.16
N TYR A 51 6.24 0.71 12.86
CA TYR A 51 5.97 0.05 14.13
C TYR A 51 4.47 0.08 14.48
N PRO A 52 3.88 -1.03 14.95
CA PRO A 52 4.40 -2.41 14.89
C PRO A 52 4.36 -2.97 13.45
N VAL A 53 5.27 -3.87 13.09
CA VAL A 53 5.40 -4.41 11.72
C VAL A 53 5.67 -5.92 11.65
N LEU A 54 5.95 -6.60 12.77
CA LEU A 54 6.27 -8.05 12.74
C LEU A 54 5.10 -8.92 12.25
N HIS A 55 3.88 -8.38 12.27
CA HIS A 55 2.69 -9.03 11.74
C HIS A 55 2.52 -8.84 10.22
N SER A 56 3.39 -8.08 9.56
CA SER A 56 3.25 -7.79 8.14
C SER A 56 3.48 -9.02 7.28
N ALA A 57 2.69 -9.18 6.22
CA ALA A 57 2.92 -10.19 5.18
C ALA A 57 4.00 -9.75 4.15
N SER A 58 4.41 -8.48 4.15
CA SER A 58 5.36 -7.93 3.17
C SER A 58 6.70 -8.68 3.11
N PRO A 59 7.33 -9.10 4.23
CA PRO A 59 8.56 -9.88 4.15
C PRO A 59 8.41 -11.21 3.41
N ALA A 60 7.37 -11.97 3.72
CA ALA A 60 7.12 -13.24 3.04
C ALA A 60 6.81 -13.03 1.54
N PHE A 61 6.01 -12.00 1.23
CA PHE A 61 5.65 -11.64 -0.14
C PHE A 61 6.86 -11.23 -0.99
N HIS A 62 7.68 -10.28 -0.54
CA HIS A 62 8.83 -9.80 -1.31
C HIS A 62 9.94 -10.84 -1.40
N ASN A 63 10.22 -11.60 -0.33
CA ASN A 63 11.22 -12.67 -0.40
C ASN A 63 10.80 -13.75 -1.40
N LEU A 64 9.51 -14.10 -1.49
CA LEU A 64 9.02 -15.04 -2.50
C LEU A 64 9.23 -14.51 -3.94
N ILE A 65 8.98 -13.22 -4.17
CA ILE A 65 9.24 -12.58 -5.46
C ILE A 65 10.73 -12.64 -5.79
N PHE A 66 11.60 -12.24 -4.85
CA PHE A 66 13.05 -12.24 -5.02
C PHE A 66 13.63 -13.63 -5.30
N GLN A 67 13.14 -14.65 -4.59
CA GLN A 67 13.50 -16.05 -4.81
C GLN A 67 13.02 -16.54 -6.18
N SER A 68 11.78 -16.21 -6.57
CA SER A 68 11.21 -16.63 -7.85
C SER A 68 11.88 -15.95 -9.05
N MET A 69 12.51 -14.79 -8.84
CA MET A 69 13.36 -14.11 -9.83
C MET A 69 14.85 -14.54 -9.77
N ASN A 70 15.21 -15.53 -8.95
CA ASN A 70 16.59 -15.99 -8.73
C ASN A 70 17.57 -14.87 -8.34
N THR A 71 17.14 -13.96 -7.45
CA THR A 71 17.98 -12.87 -6.93
C THR A 71 18.47 -13.18 -5.52
N ASN A 72 19.58 -12.57 -5.11
CA ASN A 72 20.09 -12.64 -3.72
C ASN A 72 19.49 -11.54 -2.82
N LYS A 73 18.43 -10.88 -3.27
CA LYS A 73 17.77 -9.81 -2.52
C LYS A 73 17.05 -10.37 -1.29
N THR A 74 17.10 -9.65 -0.19
CA THR A 74 16.40 -9.98 1.06
C THR A 74 15.43 -8.86 1.43
N TYR A 75 14.36 -9.22 2.13
CA TYR A 75 13.40 -8.28 2.70
C TYR A 75 13.15 -8.60 4.16
N GLU A 76 13.32 -7.63 5.06
CA GLU A 76 13.10 -7.82 6.51
C GLU A 76 12.32 -6.68 7.17
N CYS A 77 11.69 -6.96 8.31
CA CYS A 77 11.06 -5.93 9.12
C CYS A 77 12.10 -5.13 9.90
N TRP A 78 11.94 -3.82 9.91
CA TRP A 78 12.71 -2.90 10.74
C TRP A 78 11.77 -2.11 11.65
N SER A 79 11.53 -2.68 12.82
CA SER A 79 10.64 -2.14 13.85
C SER A 79 11.19 -0.85 14.46
N THR A 80 10.60 0.28 14.07
CA THR A 80 10.93 1.62 14.60
C THR A 80 9.72 2.54 14.58
N SER A 81 9.42 3.18 15.72
CA SER A 81 8.27 4.10 15.86
C SER A 81 8.54 5.51 15.36
N ARG A 82 9.79 5.87 15.07
CA ARG A 82 10.20 7.16 14.51
C ARG A 82 11.43 7.02 13.62
N ILE A 83 11.72 8.08 12.87
CA ILE A 83 12.97 8.18 12.10
C ILE A 83 14.14 8.30 13.09
N THR A 84 15.17 7.46 12.90
CA THR A 84 16.41 7.45 13.70
C THR A 84 17.62 7.66 12.80
N GLN A 85 18.74 8.09 13.36
CA GLN A 85 19.99 8.18 12.61
C GLN A 85 20.40 6.82 12.02
N GLU A 86 20.24 5.71 12.76
CA GLU A 86 20.51 4.35 12.27
C GLU A 86 19.69 4.01 11.03
N MET A 87 18.38 4.34 11.02
CA MET A 87 17.53 4.16 9.85
C MET A 87 18.03 4.97 8.65
N MET A 88 18.49 6.21 8.90
CA MET A 88 19.05 7.05 7.84
C MET A 88 20.37 6.48 7.31
N ASP A 89 21.24 5.99 8.17
CA ASP A 89 22.50 5.36 7.78
C ASP A 89 22.24 4.11 6.92
N VAL A 90 21.22 3.32 7.26
CA VAL A 90 20.75 2.19 6.42
C VAL A 90 20.27 2.66 5.06
N ILE A 91 19.44 3.72 4.97
CA ILE A 91 18.96 4.25 3.69
C ILE A 91 20.12 4.75 2.81
N ARG A 92 21.21 5.24 3.43
CA ARG A 92 22.42 5.70 2.74
C ARG A 92 23.46 4.61 2.48
N SER A 93 23.23 3.40 2.97
CA SER A 93 24.19 2.30 2.84
C SER A 93 24.31 1.82 1.37
N PRO A 94 25.50 1.37 0.94
CA PRO A 94 25.69 0.92 -0.45
C PRO A 94 24.86 -0.31 -0.84
N ASP A 95 24.48 -1.15 0.12
CA ASP A 95 23.68 -2.38 -0.05
C ASP A 95 22.16 -2.16 0.07
N PHE A 96 21.71 -0.93 0.35
CA PHE A 96 20.29 -0.57 0.38
C PHE A 96 19.65 -0.73 -1.01
N GLY A 97 18.72 -1.68 -1.11
CA GLY A 97 17.92 -1.97 -2.30
C GLY A 97 16.56 -1.28 -2.35
N GLY A 98 16.10 -0.75 -1.23
CA GLY A 98 14.83 -0.04 -1.13
C GLY A 98 14.10 -0.38 0.15
N SER A 99 12.98 0.28 0.39
CA SER A 99 12.16 -0.02 1.56
C SER A 99 10.72 0.32 1.33
N SER A 100 9.82 -0.48 1.88
CA SER A 100 8.47 0.00 2.19
C SER A 100 8.51 0.82 3.49
N VAL A 101 7.62 1.77 3.63
CA VAL A 101 7.43 2.58 4.83
C VAL A 101 5.97 2.50 5.22
N THR A 102 5.70 2.17 6.49
CA THR A 102 4.34 2.12 7.02
C THR A 102 4.15 3.06 8.20
N MET A 103 2.98 2.98 8.83
CA MET A 103 2.66 3.73 10.04
C MET A 103 3.77 3.57 11.10
N PRO A 104 4.13 4.64 11.83
CA PRO A 104 3.59 6.01 11.74
C PRO A 104 4.38 6.94 10.79
N MET A 105 5.31 6.43 9.98
CA MET A 105 6.38 7.24 9.41
C MET A 105 6.15 7.78 7.99
N LYS A 106 5.03 7.41 7.34
CA LYS A 106 4.79 7.74 5.93
C LYS A 106 4.90 9.23 5.60
N VAL A 107 4.55 10.11 6.55
CA VAL A 107 4.64 11.57 6.37
C VAL A 107 6.01 12.09 6.83
N THR A 108 6.51 11.63 7.97
CA THR A 108 7.74 12.17 8.58
C THR A 108 8.97 11.85 7.75
N VAL A 109 9.01 10.70 7.08
CA VAL A 109 10.16 10.26 6.28
C VAL A 109 10.46 11.20 5.10
N MET A 110 9.43 11.89 4.58
CA MET A 110 9.55 12.76 3.39
C MET A 110 10.62 13.85 3.55
N LYS A 111 10.87 14.31 4.78
CA LYS A 111 11.85 15.37 5.08
C LYS A 111 13.30 14.91 4.97
N TYR A 112 13.54 13.60 4.91
CA TYR A 112 14.87 12.99 4.96
C TYR A 112 15.33 12.37 3.64
N LEU A 113 14.45 12.39 2.63
CA LEU A 113 14.70 11.85 1.29
C LEU A 113 15.19 12.96 0.36
N ASP A 114 15.97 12.59 -0.65
CA ASP A 114 16.56 13.58 -1.58
C ASP A 114 15.52 14.11 -2.57
N GLU A 115 14.56 13.26 -2.92
CA GLU A 115 13.53 13.59 -3.90
C GLU A 115 12.21 12.89 -3.54
N ILE A 116 11.10 13.51 -3.90
CA ILE A 116 9.75 12.97 -3.73
C ILE A 116 9.03 13.05 -5.07
N THR A 117 8.46 11.94 -5.52
CA THR A 117 7.75 11.88 -6.80
C THR A 117 6.48 12.76 -6.79
N PRO A 118 5.98 13.20 -7.95
CA PRO A 118 4.76 14.01 -8.03
C PRO A 118 3.56 13.37 -7.33
N GLU A 119 3.42 12.05 -7.41
CA GLU A 119 2.30 11.30 -6.82
C GLU A 119 2.41 11.28 -5.29
N ALA A 120 3.61 11.04 -4.74
CA ALA A 120 3.82 11.10 -3.30
C ALA A 120 3.65 12.51 -2.72
N LYS A 121 4.01 13.55 -3.50
CA LYS A 121 3.72 14.95 -3.14
C LYS A 121 2.22 15.22 -3.12
N ALA A 122 1.48 14.75 -4.13
CA ALA A 122 0.04 14.93 -4.22
C ALA A 122 -0.72 14.19 -3.11
N VAL A 123 -0.28 12.98 -2.75
CA VAL A 123 -0.84 12.23 -1.61
C VAL A 123 -0.40 12.82 -0.26
N GLY A 124 0.76 13.51 -0.22
CA GLY A 124 1.36 14.02 1.01
C GLY A 124 1.89 12.93 1.94
N ALA A 125 2.29 11.77 1.38
CA ALA A 125 2.85 10.64 2.12
C ALA A 125 3.69 9.73 1.23
N VAL A 126 4.76 9.15 1.78
CA VAL A 126 5.63 8.16 1.14
C VAL A 126 5.46 6.80 1.81
N ASN A 127 5.16 5.76 1.03
CA ASN A 127 5.17 4.36 1.50
C ASN A 127 6.31 3.54 0.89
N THR A 128 7.11 4.13 -0.02
CA THR A 128 8.14 3.41 -0.78
C THR A 128 9.35 4.30 -0.98
N ILE A 129 10.53 3.80 -0.63
CA ILE A 129 11.82 4.43 -0.89
C ILE A 129 12.54 3.61 -1.94
N VAL A 130 12.97 4.27 -3.02
CA VAL A 130 13.70 3.67 -4.14
C VAL A 130 15.08 4.34 -4.24
N PRO A 131 16.18 3.57 -4.20
CA PRO A 131 17.50 4.09 -4.53
C PRO A 131 17.60 4.28 -6.07
N VAL A 132 17.77 5.52 -6.52
CA VAL A 132 17.84 5.90 -7.93
C VAL A 132 19.20 6.52 -8.23
N LEU A 133 19.90 6.00 -9.25
CA LEU A 133 21.18 6.56 -9.69
C LEU A 133 20.94 7.81 -10.53
N ASP A 134 21.41 8.96 -10.04
CA ASP A 134 21.49 10.16 -10.84
C ASP A 134 22.70 10.03 -11.79
N LEU A 135 22.42 9.78 -13.07
CA LEU A 135 23.46 9.59 -14.09
C LEU A 135 24.31 10.85 -14.32
N SER A 136 23.82 12.03 -13.96
CA SER A 136 24.56 13.29 -14.15
C SER A 136 25.59 13.52 -13.05
N SER A 137 25.27 13.18 -11.81
CA SER A 137 26.15 13.37 -10.65
C SER A 137 26.87 12.10 -10.21
N GLY A 138 26.41 10.93 -10.64
CA GLY A 138 26.87 9.62 -10.17
C GLY A 138 26.42 9.29 -8.74
N ILE A 139 25.57 10.13 -8.14
CA ILE A 139 25.12 10.00 -6.76
C ILE A 139 23.86 9.13 -6.70
N MET A 140 23.79 8.25 -5.71
CA MET A 140 22.58 7.48 -5.41
C MET A 140 21.62 8.33 -4.58
N LYS A 141 20.45 8.64 -5.14
CA LYS A 141 19.39 9.38 -4.46
C LYS A 141 18.40 8.42 -3.81
N ALA A 142 17.99 8.71 -2.58
CA ALA A 142 16.84 8.09 -1.95
C ALA A 142 15.57 8.84 -2.40
N VAL A 143 14.82 8.23 -3.32
CA VAL A 143 13.60 8.81 -3.89
C VAL A 143 12.37 8.22 -3.21
N GLY A 144 11.53 9.08 -2.63
CA GLY A 144 10.27 8.70 -2.00
C GLY A 144 9.11 8.72 -2.98
N THR A 145 8.35 7.63 -3.02
CA THR A 145 7.13 7.48 -3.82
C THR A 145 5.98 6.86 -3.01
N ASN A 146 4.78 6.85 -3.58
CA ASN A 146 3.59 6.27 -2.97
C ASN A 146 2.99 5.22 -3.91
N THR A 147 2.97 3.96 -3.49
CA THR A 147 2.36 2.85 -4.23
C THR A 147 1.02 2.41 -3.61
N ASP A 148 0.62 2.96 -2.46
CA ASP A 148 -0.68 2.63 -1.86
C ASP A 148 -1.84 3.03 -2.78
N TYR A 149 -1.72 4.19 -3.47
CA TYR A 149 -2.75 4.63 -4.42
C TYR A 149 -2.83 3.68 -5.62
N LEU A 150 -1.70 3.10 -6.05
CA LEU A 150 -1.66 2.06 -7.07
C LEU A 150 -2.33 0.79 -6.55
N GLY A 151 -2.12 0.45 -5.28
CA GLY A 151 -2.81 -0.64 -4.59
C GLY A 151 -4.33 -0.50 -4.65
N VAL A 152 -4.86 0.66 -4.28
CA VAL A 152 -6.30 0.98 -4.36
C VAL A 152 -6.79 0.92 -5.80
N ARG A 153 -6.12 1.65 -6.70
CA ARG A 153 -6.54 1.79 -8.10
C ARG A 153 -6.59 0.44 -8.81
N ASN A 154 -5.55 -0.39 -8.68
CA ASN A 154 -5.54 -1.71 -9.31
C ASN A 154 -6.58 -2.66 -8.73
N SER A 155 -6.77 -2.62 -7.41
CA SER A 155 -7.77 -3.47 -6.77
C SER A 155 -9.17 -3.18 -7.32
N LEU A 156 -9.51 -1.90 -7.53
CA LEU A 156 -10.77 -1.50 -8.15
C LEU A 156 -10.82 -1.88 -9.64
N LEU A 157 -9.78 -1.58 -10.42
CA LEU A 157 -9.74 -1.87 -11.86
C LEU A 157 -9.83 -3.37 -12.18
N ARG A 158 -9.23 -4.22 -11.33
CA ARG A 158 -9.29 -5.68 -11.47
C ARG A 158 -10.72 -6.19 -11.36
N GLN A 159 -11.54 -5.62 -10.46
CA GLN A 159 -12.96 -5.99 -10.35
C GLN A 159 -13.83 -5.46 -11.48
N LEU A 160 -13.40 -4.41 -12.17
CA LEU A 160 -14.05 -3.96 -13.40
C LEU A 160 -13.74 -4.86 -14.61
N GLY A 161 -12.98 -5.95 -14.42
CA GLY A 161 -12.57 -6.86 -15.51
C GLY A 161 -11.51 -6.28 -16.44
N LEU A 162 -10.92 -5.13 -16.07
CA LEU A 162 -10.02 -4.35 -16.93
C LEU A 162 -8.53 -4.61 -16.66
N GLN A 163 -8.21 -5.58 -15.81
CA GLN A 163 -6.84 -5.97 -15.55
C GLN A 163 -6.66 -7.48 -15.44
N VAL A 164 -6.49 -8.10 -16.61
CA VAL A 164 -5.83 -9.41 -16.69
C VAL A 164 -4.45 -9.29 -17.34
N ASN A 165 -4.16 -8.27 -18.16
CA ASN A 165 -2.84 -8.07 -18.77
C ASN A 165 -2.47 -6.58 -18.87
N ARG A 166 -1.68 -6.13 -17.89
CA ARG A 166 -0.70 -5.02 -17.90
C ARG A 166 -1.01 -3.80 -18.78
N THR A 167 -1.58 -2.77 -18.17
CA THR A 167 -0.92 -1.46 -17.97
C THR A 167 -1.92 -0.55 -17.27
N PHE A 168 -1.47 0.14 -16.24
CA PHE A 168 -2.17 1.34 -15.78
C PHE A 168 -2.00 2.42 -16.84
N SER A 169 -2.84 2.40 -17.87
CA SER A 169 -2.93 3.56 -18.75
C SER A 169 -3.60 4.69 -17.99
N SER A 170 -3.08 5.91 -18.10
CA SER A 170 -3.81 7.12 -17.69
C SER A 170 -5.13 7.29 -18.46
N SER A 171 -5.34 6.53 -19.55
CA SER A 171 -6.62 6.47 -20.27
C SER A 171 -7.71 5.67 -19.55
N ASN A 172 -7.39 4.88 -18.52
CA ASN A 172 -8.38 4.10 -17.78
C ASN A 172 -9.08 5.00 -16.76
N THR A 173 -10.03 5.81 -17.23
CA THR A 173 -10.83 6.74 -16.43
C THR A 173 -12.32 6.60 -16.70
N PHE A 174 -13.14 6.91 -15.70
CA PHE A 174 -14.56 7.21 -15.89
C PHE A 174 -14.71 8.54 -16.61
N SER A 175 -15.77 8.68 -17.41
CA SER A 175 -16.10 9.95 -18.03
C SER A 175 -16.45 10.99 -16.96
N PRO A 176 -16.12 12.28 -17.16
CA PRO A 176 -16.48 13.33 -16.21
C PRO A 176 -17.97 13.33 -15.88
N GLY A 177 -18.29 13.30 -14.58
CA GLY A 177 -19.69 13.28 -14.10
C GLY A 177 -20.42 11.96 -14.29
N GLN A 178 -19.74 10.88 -14.69
CA GLN A 178 -20.35 9.56 -14.87
C GLN A 178 -20.46 8.77 -13.56
N ALA A 179 -19.50 8.95 -12.65
CA ALA A 179 -19.35 8.14 -11.44
C ALA A 179 -18.75 8.94 -10.28
N ALA A 180 -19.31 8.74 -9.08
CA ALA A 180 -18.79 9.25 -7.82
C ALA A 180 -18.15 8.14 -6.99
N ALA A 181 -17.46 8.53 -5.92
CA ALA A 181 -16.88 7.60 -4.97
C ALA A 181 -16.90 8.12 -3.54
N LEU A 182 -16.64 7.25 -2.56
CA LEU A 182 -16.61 7.60 -1.14
C LEU A 182 -15.32 7.09 -0.47
N SER A 183 -14.61 7.97 0.22
CA SER A 183 -13.49 7.62 1.11
C SER A 183 -13.94 7.66 2.57
N ILE A 184 -13.60 6.62 3.33
CA ILE A 184 -13.90 6.53 4.77
C ILE A 184 -12.57 6.58 5.55
N GLY A 185 -12.46 7.52 6.49
CA GLY A 185 -11.25 7.77 7.30
C GLY A 185 -10.47 9.01 6.84
N GLY A 186 -9.47 9.40 7.64
CA GLY A 186 -8.70 10.64 7.46
C GLY A 186 -7.18 10.51 7.39
N GLY A 187 -6.65 9.30 7.57
CA GLY A 187 -5.20 9.03 7.59
C GLY A 187 -4.54 8.95 6.22
N GLY A 188 -3.27 8.57 6.18
CA GLY A 188 -2.49 8.44 4.93
C GLY A 188 -3.09 7.46 3.92
N ALA A 189 -3.73 6.38 4.38
CA ALA A 189 -4.44 5.44 3.49
C ALA A 189 -5.67 6.10 2.84
N ALA A 190 -6.39 6.98 3.54
CA ALA A 190 -7.51 7.74 2.97
C ALA A 190 -7.01 8.74 1.91
N ARG A 191 -5.86 9.40 2.14
CA ARG A 191 -5.24 10.27 1.11
C ARG A 191 -4.88 9.49 -0.15
N SER A 192 -4.28 8.31 -0.01
CA SER A 192 -3.99 7.42 -1.14
C SER A 192 -5.26 6.95 -1.85
N ALA A 193 -6.34 6.67 -1.10
CA ALA A 193 -7.62 6.31 -1.68
C ALA A 193 -8.26 7.45 -2.48
N ILE A 194 -8.29 8.66 -1.93
CA ILE A 194 -8.80 9.86 -2.62
C ILE A 194 -8.00 10.11 -3.91
N TYR A 195 -6.66 10.07 -3.81
CA TYR A 195 -5.81 10.26 -4.97
C TYR A 195 -6.04 9.17 -6.03
N ALA A 196 -6.14 7.90 -5.63
CA ALA A 196 -6.44 6.79 -6.54
C ALA A 196 -7.78 7.00 -7.27
N MET A 197 -8.85 7.30 -6.52
CA MET A 197 -10.18 7.52 -7.09
C MET A 197 -10.21 8.74 -8.02
N HIS A 198 -9.51 9.82 -7.67
CA HIS A 198 -9.35 10.99 -8.53
C HIS A 198 -8.63 10.63 -9.84
N THR A 199 -7.54 9.86 -9.80
CA THR A 199 -6.82 9.42 -11.01
C THR A 199 -7.65 8.47 -11.90
N MET A 200 -8.74 7.90 -11.37
CA MET A 200 -9.72 7.12 -12.12
C MET A 200 -10.85 7.98 -12.70
N GLY A 201 -10.87 9.29 -12.48
CA GLY A 201 -11.94 10.18 -12.96
C GLY A 201 -13.22 10.17 -12.12
N LEU A 202 -13.18 9.61 -10.90
CA LEU A 202 -14.33 9.59 -10.00
C LEU A 202 -14.55 10.97 -9.37
N ALA A 203 -15.75 11.53 -9.56
CA ALA A 203 -16.12 12.85 -9.04
C ALA A 203 -17.65 13.01 -8.89
N PRO A 204 -18.14 13.61 -7.79
CA PRO A 204 -17.38 14.06 -6.62
C PRO A 204 -16.82 12.87 -5.82
N ILE A 205 -15.84 13.15 -4.96
CA ILE A 205 -15.35 12.19 -3.96
C ILE A 205 -15.92 12.61 -2.61
N TYR A 206 -16.85 11.80 -2.11
CA TYR A 206 -17.42 11.98 -0.80
C TYR A 206 -16.44 11.55 0.28
N LEU A 207 -16.47 12.23 1.43
CA LEU A 207 -15.64 11.95 2.59
C LEU A 207 -16.53 11.61 3.78
N MET A 208 -16.14 10.59 4.54
CA MET A 208 -16.73 10.27 5.83
C MET A 208 -15.64 10.05 6.87
N ASN A 209 -15.69 10.80 7.95
CA ASN A 209 -14.85 10.56 9.11
C ASN A 209 -15.49 11.15 10.35
N ARG A 210 -15.17 10.59 11.52
CA ARG A 210 -15.64 11.13 12.81
C ARG A 210 -14.91 12.40 13.22
N ASP A 211 -13.64 12.54 12.81
CA ASP A 211 -12.76 13.62 13.22
C ASP A 211 -12.78 14.75 12.17
N GLN A 212 -13.27 15.92 12.58
CA GLN A 212 -13.36 17.08 11.71
C GLN A 212 -11.97 17.60 11.31
N SER A 213 -10.99 17.56 12.20
CA SER A 213 -9.64 18.05 11.91
C SER A 213 -8.95 17.21 10.83
N GLU A 214 -9.20 15.90 10.82
CA GLU A 214 -8.71 15.03 9.76
C GLU A 214 -9.40 15.31 8.42
N ILE A 215 -10.71 15.62 8.42
CA ILE A 215 -11.43 16.06 7.21
C ILE A 215 -10.86 17.38 6.68
N ASP A 216 -10.63 18.36 7.55
CA ASP A 216 -10.08 19.65 7.15
C ASP A 216 -8.69 19.46 6.53
N ALA A 217 -7.86 18.59 7.12
CA ALA A 217 -6.55 18.21 6.55
C ALA A 217 -6.65 17.51 5.19
N LEU A 218 -7.74 16.77 4.90
CA LEU A 218 -7.98 16.21 3.57
C LEU A 218 -8.33 17.29 2.55
N PHE A 219 -9.16 18.29 2.92
CA PHE A 219 -9.43 19.44 2.05
C PHE A 219 -8.17 20.26 1.77
N GLU A 220 -7.32 20.48 2.77
CA GLU A 220 -6.02 21.16 2.60
C GLU A 220 -5.06 20.38 1.71
N CYS A 221 -5.07 19.05 1.78
CA CYS A 221 -4.25 18.19 0.93
C CYS A 221 -4.69 18.23 -0.54
N PHE A 222 -5.98 18.50 -0.80
CA PHE A 222 -6.60 18.40 -2.12
C PHE A 222 -7.49 19.62 -2.46
N PRO A 223 -6.95 20.86 -2.45
CA PRO A 223 -7.76 22.09 -2.51
C PRO A 223 -8.50 22.30 -3.84
N GLY A 224 -8.14 21.56 -4.90
CA GLY A 224 -8.77 21.62 -6.22
C GLY A 224 -9.69 20.45 -6.55
N LEU A 225 -9.83 19.47 -5.66
CA LEU A 225 -10.65 18.30 -5.94
C LEU A 225 -12.11 18.54 -5.49
N PRO A 226 -13.11 17.99 -6.22
CA PRO A 226 -14.51 18.10 -5.84
C PRO A 226 -14.83 17.18 -4.66
N LEU A 227 -14.35 17.55 -3.48
CA LEU A 227 -14.54 16.82 -2.22
C LEU A 227 -15.81 17.29 -1.51
N VAL A 228 -16.58 16.36 -0.96
CA VAL A 228 -17.82 16.66 -0.21
C VAL A 228 -17.85 15.87 1.10
N HIS A 229 -17.90 16.55 2.23
CA HIS A 229 -18.00 15.89 3.53
C HIS A 229 -19.44 15.53 3.88
N LEU A 230 -19.69 14.23 4.06
CA LEU A 230 -20.98 13.67 4.50
C LEU A 230 -20.96 13.49 6.03
N LYS A 231 -21.57 14.44 6.74
CA LYS A 231 -21.50 14.50 8.22
C LYS A 231 -22.70 13.86 8.93
N THR A 232 -23.87 13.88 8.29
CA THR A 232 -25.12 13.37 8.87
C THR A 232 -25.94 12.63 7.83
N ILE A 233 -26.84 11.75 8.27
CA ILE A 233 -27.76 11.03 7.39
C ILE A 233 -28.63 12.03 6.59
N ALA A 234 -29.24 13.01 7.25
CA ALA A 234 -30.09 14.00 6.58
C ALA A 234 -29.34 14.81 5.50
N GLN A 235 -28.08 15.18 5.76
CA GLN A 235 -27.23 15.83 4.76
C GLN A 235 -26.92 14.88 3.60
N THR A 236 -26.62 13.61 3.91
CA THR A 236 -26.32 12.57 2.92
C THR A 236 -27.51 12.32 2.01
N GLU A 237 -28.71 12.15 2.56
CA GLU A 237 -29.95 11.98 1.80
C GLU A 237 -30.19 13.17 0.87
N LYS A 238 -30.04 14.40 1.38
CA LYS A 238 -30.20 15.61 0.57
C LYS A 238 -29.18 15.67 -0.57
N GLU A 239 -27.91 15.39 -0.27
CA GLU A 239 -26.81 15.44 -1.25
C GLU A 239 -26.98 14.39 -2.34
N LEU A 240 -27.36 13.16 -1.98
CA LEU A 240 -27.50 12.05 -2.93
C LEU A 240 -28.84 12.06 -3.69
N ALA A 241 -29.84 12.78 -3.21
CA ALA A 241 -31.14 12.93 -3.89
C ALA A 241 -31.14 13.97 -5.03
N GLU A 242 -30.07 14.76 -5.18
CA GLU A 242 -29.96 15.74 -6.26
C GLU A 242 -29.90 15.04 -7.64
N SER A 243 -30.84 15.38 -8.54
CA SER A 243 -31.08 14.64 -9.80
C SER A 243 -29.89 14.53 -10.76
N ASN A 244 -28.86 15.36 -10.60
CA ASN A 244 -27.68 15.39 -11.48
C ASN A 244 -26.44 14.77 -10.84
N ARG A 245 -26.57 14.10 -9.69
CA ARG A 245 -25.42 13.49 -9.02
C ARG A 245 -25.09 12.13 -9.63
N PRO A 246 -23.83 11.88 -10.01
CA PRO A 246 -23.43 10.55 -10.44
C PRO A 246 -23.54 9.55 -9.29
N PRO A 247 -23.83 8.27 -9.60
CA PRO A 247 -23.90 7.23 -8.59
C PRO A 247 -22.54 7.00 -7.94
N ILE A 248 -22.52 6.72 -6.63
CA ILE A 248 -21.33 6.20 -5.95
C ILE A 248 -21.10 4.78 -6.44
N VAL A 249 -20.02 4.55 -7.20
CA VAL A 249 -19.68 3.22 -7.75
C VAL A 249 -18.59 2.50 -6.99
N ALA A 250 -17.80 3.24 -6.19
CA ALA A 250 -16.71 2.71 -5.40
C ALA A 250 -16.69 3.35 -4.02
N ILE A 251 -16.46 2.52 -2.99
CA ILE A 251 -16.19 2.95 -1.62
C ILE A 251 -14.84 2.39 -1.21
N VAL A 252 -14.00 3.22 -0.58
CA VAL A 252 -12.73 2.78 0.01
C VAL A 252 -12.73 3.04 1.51
N GLY A 253 -12.77 1.97 2.28
CA GLY A 253 -12.56 1.94 3.73
C GLY A 253 -11.08 2.08 4.06
N ALA A 254 -10.71 3.11 4.82
CA ALA A 254 -9.34 3.34 5.28
C ALA A 254 -9.26 3.55 6.80
N ILE A 255 -10.18 2.89 7.53
CA ILE A 255 -10.20 2.85 9.00
C ILE A 255 -9.80 1.46 9.50
N PRO A 256 -9.29 1.34 10.74
CA PRO A 256 -9.02 0.04 11.33
C PRO A 256 -10.30 -0.83 11.42
N ALA A 257 -10.17 -2.14 11.22
CA ALA A 257 -11.29 -3.08 11.24
C ALA A 257 -11.79 -3.45 12.65
N TYR A 258 -11.68 -2.52 13.61
CA TYR A 258 -12.24 -2.72 14.94
C TYR A 258 -13.76 -2.49 14.93
N LEU A 259 -14.47 -3.21 15.79
CA LEU A 259 -15.89 -2.96 16.00
C LEU A 259 -16.08 -1.57 16.63
N PRO A 260 -17.12 -0.81 16.22
CA PRO A 260 -17.37 0.52 16.75
C PRO A 260 -17.77 0.47 18.23
N VAL A 261 -17.04 1.22 19.08
CA VAL A 261 -17.24 1.24 20.55
C VAL A 261 -17.91 2.53 21.00
N THR A 262 -17.54 3.65 20.38
CA THR A 262 -18.07 4.99 20.67
C THR A 262 -19.30 5.30 19.81
N ASP A 263 -20.12 6.25 20.25
CA ASP A 263 -21.28 6.71 19.47
C ASP A 263 -20.87 7.35 18.15
N ALA A 264 -19.72 8.03 18.12
CA ALA A 264 -19.17 8.59 16.90
C ALA A 264 -18.77 7.50 15.90
N GLU A 265 -18.13 6.41 16.34
CA GLU A 265 -17.80 5.26 15.48
C GLU A 265 -19.06 4.55 14.99
N ARG A 266 -20.05 4.33 15.87
CA ARG A 266 -21.35 3.78 15.48
C ARG A 266 -22.06 4.68 14.46
N GLY A 267 -21.97 5.99 14.63
CA GLY A 267 -22.49 6.98 13.70
C GLY A 267 -21.90 6.83 12.30
N VAL A 268 -20.58 6.65 12.18
CA VAL A 268 -19.91 6.39 10.89
C VAL A 268 -20.43 5.09 10.26
N TYR A 269 -20.53 4.00 11.01
CA TYR A 269 -21.08 2.74 10.49
C TYR A 269 -22.53 2.87 10.01
N ASN A 270 -23.36 3.64 10.72
CA ASN A 270 -24.73 3.92 10.30
C ASN A 270 -24.78 4.72 8.99
N MET A 271 -23.91 5.74 8.83
CA MET A 271 -23.81 6.51 7.58
C MET A 271 -23.32 5.64 6.41
N ILE A 272 -22.30 4.80 6.64
CA ILE A 272 -21.82 3.86 5.62
C ILE A 272 -22.94 2.92 5.19
N THR A 273 -23.64 2.30 6.15
CA THR A 273 -24.77 1.41 5.89
C THR A 273 -25.86 2.13 5.08
N HIS A 274 -26.18 3.38 5.44
CA HIS A 274 -27.14 4.19 4.70
C HIS A 274 -26.75 4.39 3.22
N VAL A 275 -25.47 4.69 2.93
CA VAL A 275 -24.97 4.79 1.56
C VAL A 275 -25.02 3.44 0.84
N LEU A 276 -24.64 2.35 1.52
CA LEU A 276 -24.67 1.01 0.95
C LEU A 276 -26.09 0.58 0.55
N THR A 277 -27.11 1.01 1.30
CA THR A 277 -28.53 0.73 0.99
C THR A 277 -29.13 1.57 -0.13
N GLN A 278 -28.42 2.59 -0.63
CA GLN A 278 -28.94 3.42 -1.71
C GLN A 278 -29.18 2.58 -2.97
N PRO A 279 -30.30 2.77 -3.67
CA PRO A 279 -30.60 2.02 -4.88
C PRO A 279 -29.55 2.30 -5.95
N TYR A 280 -29.19 1.28 -6.69
CA TYR A 280 -28.27 1.38 -7.81
C TYR A 280 -28.81 0.58 -8.98
N THR A 281 -29.00 1.27 -10.11
CA THR A 281 -29.41 0.64 -11.37
C THR A 281 -28.20 0.65 -12.29
N PRO A 282 -27.60 -0.52 -12.57
CA PRO A 282 -26.46 -0.58 -13.49
C PRO A 282 -26.87 -0.11 -14.89
N PRO A 283 -25.98 0.57 -15.63
CA PRO A 283 -26.27 0.92 -17.02
C PRO A 283 -26.33 -0.35 -17.89
N THR A 284 -27.16 -0.29 -18.92
CA THR A 284 -27.36 -1.39 -19.89
C THR A 284 -26.36 -1.37 -21.04
N ALA A 285 -25.58 -0.30 -21.20
CA ALA A 285 -24.58 -0.15 -22.25
C ALA A 285 -23.26 0.37 -21.68
N SER A 286 -22.14 -0.23 -22.11
CA SER A 286 -20.78 0.26 -21.85
C SER A 286 -20.27 1.03 -23.06
N ASP A 287 -19.83 2.27 -22.86
CA ASP A 287 -19.01 2.97 -23.83
C ASP A 287 -17.61 2.33 -23.81
N ALA A 288 -17.13 1.84 -24.96
CA ALA A 288 -15.87 1.09 -25.05
C ALA A 288 -14.62 1.97 -24.84
N SER A 289 -14.78 3.29 -24.82
CA SER A 289 -13.66 4.24 -24.73
C SER A 289 -13.25 4.60 -23.29
N ASN A 290 -14.13 4.39 -22.30
CA ASN A 290 -13.92 4.77 -20.90
C ASN A 290 -14.22 3.60 -19.95
N LEU A 291 -13.92 3.75 -18.66
CA LEU A 291 -14.31 2.76 -17.66
C LEU A 291 -15.84 2.59 -17.64
N PRO A 292 -16.37 1.35 -17.73
CA PRO A 292 -17.79 1.11 -17.59
C PRO A 292 -18.22 1.28 -16.14
N LEU A 293 -19.46 1.72 -15.90
CA LEU A 293 -20.01 1.61 -14.55
C LEU A 293 -20.15 0.12 -14.20
N PRO A 294 -19.80 -0.29 -12.98
CA PRO A 294 -19.83 -1.69 -12.61
C PRO A 294 -21.27 -2.21 -12.53
N HIS A 295 -21.48 -3.50 -12.86
CA HIS A 295 -22.77 -4.15 -12.60
C HIS A 295 -23.07 -4.26 -11.10
N GLN A 296 -22.03 -4.40 -10.28
CA GLN A 296 -22.10 -4.45 -8.83
C GLN A 296 -21.09 -3.45 -8.26
N ARG A 297 -21.57 -2.50 -7.43
CA ARG A 297 -20.71 -1.44 -6.89
C ARG A 297 -19.60 -2.01 -6.01
N LEU A 298 -18.45 -1.36 -5.99
CA LEU A 298 -17.22 -1.89 -5.40
C LEU A 298 -17.01 -1.36 -3.97
N PHE A 299 -16.67 -2.24 -3.04
CA PHE A 299 -16.27 -1.85 -1.69
C PHE A 299 -14.89 -2.41 -1.38
N LEU A 300 -13.86 -1.55 -1.37
CA LEU A 300 -12.51 -1.91 -0.95
C LEU A 300 -12.31 -1.54 0.52
N ASP A 301 -11.92 -2.49 1.36
CA ASP A 301 -11.46 -2.18 2.71
C ASP A 301 -9.94 -2.33 2.77
N MET A 302 -9.21 -1.26 3.10
CA MET A 302 -7.75 -1.26 3.19
C MET A 302 -7.25 -2.08 4.38
N ALA A 303 -8.08 -2.32 5.39
CA ALA A 303 -7.75 -3.25 6.45
C ALA A 303 -7.79 -4.69 5.92
N TYR A 304 -6.71 -5.43 6.15
CA TYR A 304 -6.62 -6.86 5.78
C TYR A 304 -6.56 -7.80 7.00
N ARG A 305 -6.77 -7.26 8.21
CA ARG A 305 -6.85 -8.00 9.46
C ARG A 305 -8.08 -7.56 10.26
N PRO A 306 -9.07 -8.44 10.49
CA PRO A 306 -9.19 -9.77 9.86
C PRO A 306 -9.37 -9.65 8.34
N ARG A 307 -9.10 -10.73 7.58
CA ARG A 307 -9.27 -10.73 6.12
C ARG A 307 -10.68 -10.40 5.64
N ASN A 308 -11.69 -10.81 6.42
CA ASN A 308 -13.09 -10.49 6.19
C ASN A 308 -13.58 -9.54 7.27
N THR A 309 -13.38 -8.24 7.06
CA THR A 309 -13.73 -7.19 8.02
C THR A 309 -15.25 -7.06 8.19
N PRO A 310 -15.73 -6.47 9.31
CA PRO A 310 -17.15 -6.20 9.49
C PRO A 310 -17.77 -5.38 8.35
N LEU A 311 -17.03 -4.39 7.80
CA LEU A 311 -17.52 -3.58 6.69
C LEU A 311 -17.63 -4.37 5.38
N LEU A 312 -16.68 -5.28 5.10
CA LEU A 312 -16.78 -6.18 3.94
C LEU A 312 -17.99 -7.10 4.04
N GLN A 313 -18.28 -7.62 5.24
CA GLN A 313 -19.47 -8.44 5.47
C GLN A 313 -20.77 -7.67 5.23
N ILE A 314 -20.86 -6.43 5.73
CA ILE A 314 -22.01 -5.55 5.52
C ILE A 314 -22.17 -5.21 4.02
N ALA A 315 -21.07 -4.86 3.35
CA ALA A 315 -21.07 -4.55 1.93
C ALA A 315 -21.58 -5.74 1.09
N ALA A 316 -21.05 -6.94 1.34
CA ALA A 316 -21.48 -8.16 0.66
C ALA A 316 -22.98 -8.46 0.88
N ALA A 317 -23.46 -8.31 2.12
CA ALA A 317 -24.87 -8.52 2.46
C ALA A 317 -25.81 -7.52 1.77
N LEU A 318 -25.29 -6.35 1.36
CA LEU A 318 -26.02 -5.30 0.65
C LEU A 318 -25.73 -5.30 -0.86
N ASN A 319 -25.24 -6.42 -1.41
CA ASN A 319 -24.98 -6.61 -2.85
C ASN A 319 -23.95 -5.62 -3.41
N TRP A 320 -22.93 -5.29 -2.63
CA TRP A 320 -21.68 -4.68 -3.10
C TRP A 320 -20.63 -5.77 -3.30
N GLU A 321 -19.69 -5.55 -4.20
CA GLU A 321 -18.56 -6.45 -4.45
C GLU A 321 -17.46 -6.16 -3.41
N PRO A 322 -17.23 -7.07 -2.44
CA PRO A 322 -16.26 -6.84 -1.38
C PRO A 322 -14.83 -7.13 -1.86
N ILE A 323 -13.94 -6.17 -1.72
CA ILE A 323 -12.52 -6.28 -2.07
C ILE A 323 -11.70 -6.18 -0.78
N GLY A 324 -11.04 -7.27 -0.42
CA GLY A 324 -10.21 -7.32 0.78
C GLY A 324 -8.91 -6.53 0.63
N GLY A 325 -8.44 -5.93 1.72
CA GLY A 325 -7.22 -5.11 1.73
C GLY A 325 -5.95 -5.86 1.34
N ILE A 326 -6.00 -7.20 1.36
CA ILE A 326 -4.92 -8.04 0.86
C ILE A 326 -4.65 -7.79 -0.63
N GLN A 327 -5.69 -7.48 -1.42
CA GLN A 327 -5.53 -7.14 -2.84
C GLN A 327 -4.75 -5.84 -2.99
N ALA A 328 -5.11 -4.80 -2.22
CA ALA A 328 -4.38 -3.54 -2.22
C ALA A 328 -2.92 -3.73 -1.78
N MET A 329 -2.66 -4.60 -0.79
CA MET A 329 -1.31 -4.95 -0.34
C MET A 329 -0.49 -5.65 -1.43
N ILE A 330 -1.08 -6.61 -2.15
CA ILE A 330 -0.40 -7.29 -3.26
C ILE A 330 -0.06 -6.30 -4.37
N GLU A 331 -1.03 -5.49 -4.79
CA GLU A 331 -0.86 -4.54 -5.90
C GLU A 331 0.18 -3.45 -5.61
N GLN A 332 0.15 -2.86 -4.40
CA GLN A 332 1.17 -1.88 -4.00
C GLN A 332 2.57 -2.52 -3.88
N GLY A 333 2.64 -3.79 -3.48
CA GLY A 333 3.90 -4.52 -3.29
C GLY A 333 4.51 -4.98 -4.62
N LEU A 334 3.69 -5.32 -5.61
CA LEU A 334 4.15 -5.57 -6.98
C LEU A 334 4.74 -4.29 -7.59
N ALA A 335 4.08 -3.14 -7.40
CA ALA A 335 4.59 -1.85 -7.83
C ALA A 335 5.97 -1.54 -7.21
N GLN A 336 6.10 -1.72 -5.89
CA GLN A 336 7.38 -1.60 -5.17
C GLN A 336 8.47 -2.49 -5.76
N SER A 337 8.16 -3.77 -5.96
CA SER A 337 9.12 -4.76 -6.45
C SER A 337 9.62 -4.41 -7.87
N ARG A 338 8.74 -3.89 -8.75
CA ARG A 338 9.12 -3.43 -10.08
C ARG A 338 10.09 -2.25 -10.01
N MET A 339 9.81 -1.27 -9.14
CA MET A 339 10.64 -0.08 -8.95
C MET A 339 12.03 -0.41 -8.38
N TRP A 340 12.12 -1.30 -7.40
CA TRP A 340 13.42 -1.70 -6.82
C TRP A 340 14.25 -2.54 -7.79
N GLN A 341 13.60 -3.32 -8.65
CA GLN A 341 14.31 -4.11 -9.67
C GLN A 341 14.93 -3.23 -10.76
N SER A 342 14.31 -2.08 -11.08
CA SER A 342 14.82 -1.15 -12.09
C SER A 342 15.68 -0.02 -11.52
N GLY A 343 15.59 0.28 -10.22
CA GLY A 343 16.18 1.49 -9.65
C GLY A 343 15.50 2.76 -10.18
N ASP A 344 14.18 2.70 -10.40
CA ASP A 344 13.40 3.78 -10.99
C ASP A 344 12.05 3.88 -10.26
N ALA A 345 11.74 5.06 -9.74
CA ALA A 345 10.55 5.35 -8.95
C ALA A 345 9.35 5.83 -9.79
N SER A 346 9.45 5.81 -11.12
CA SER A 346 8.41 6.26 -12.03
C SER A 346 7.17 5.37 -12.00
N VAL A 347 6.01 5.98 -12.24
CA VAL A 347 4.73 5.26 -12.33
C VAL A 347 4.76 4.26 -13.47
N ASP A 348 5.38 4.58 -14.61
CA ASP A 348 5.47 3.67 -15.76
C ASP A 348 6.13 2.34 -15.38
N VAL A 349 7.21 2.38 -14.60
CA VAL A 349 7.88 1.18 -14.08
C VAL A 349 6.98 0.46 -13.07
N ALA A 350 6.36 1.19 -12.15
CA ALA A 350 5.43 0.64 -11.17
C ALA A 350 4.29 -0.17 -11.80
N CYS A 351 3.91 0.23 -13.01
CA CYS A 351 2.80 -0.31 -13.79
C CYS A 351 3.24 -1.31 -14.87
N GLY A 352 4.55 -1.49 -15.03
CA GLY A 352 5.15 -2.29 -16.09
C GLY A 352 5.19 -3.79 -15.83
N ASP A 353 6.03 -4.48 -16.58
CA ASP A 353 5.99 -5.93 -16.73
C ASP A 353 7.22 -6.70 -16.21
N ARG A 354 8.12 -6.00 -15.53
CA ARG A 354 9.47 -6.48 -15.18
C ARG A 354 9.55 -7.73 -14.27
N ILE A 355 8.48 -8.09 -13.57
CA ILE A 355 8.46 -9.26 -12.65
C ILE A 355 8.05 -10.56 -13.38
N GLY A 356 7.37 -10.47 -14.53
CA GLY A 356 6.79 -11.63 -15.24
C GLY A 356 5.47 -12.14 -14.62
N ASP A 357 4.53 -12.61 -15.44
CA ASP A 357 3.19 -13.01 -14.98
C ASP A 357 3.23 -14.22 -14.04
N ASP A 358 4.11 -15.19 -14.29
CA ASP A 358 4.25 -16.39 -13.46
C ASP A 358 4.66 -16.05 -12.03
N VAL A 359 5.64 -15.14 -11.85
CA VAL A 359 6.09 -14.71 -10.53
C VAL A 359 5.00 -13.90 -9.82
N MET A 360 4.29 -13.03 -10.55
CA MET A 360 3.19 -12.24 -9.99
C MET A 360 2.04 -13.13 -9.51
N ASN A 361 1.64 -14.12 -10.32
CA ASN A 361 0.58 -15.07 -9.97
C ASN A 361 0.98 -15.91 -8.76
N LYS A 362 2.20 -16.45 -8.76
CA LYS A 362 2.72 -17.22 -7.61
C LYS A 362 2.75 -16.41 -6.32
N ALA A 363 3.18 -15.14 -6.38
CA ALA A 363 3.22 -14.27 -5.22
C ALA A 363 1.82 -13.90 -4.71
N ARG A 364 0.86 -13.69 -5.63
CA ARG A 364 -0.55 -13.46 -5.30
C ARG A 364 -1.16 -14.68 -4.60
N ASP A 365 -1.08 -15.84 -5.22
CA ASP A 365 -1.64 -17.09 -4.70
C ASP A 365 -1.11 -17.41 -3.30
N PHE A 366 0.20 -17.23 -3.11
CA PHE A 366 0.84 -17.44 -1.82
C PHE A 366 0.22 -16.57 -0.72
N VAL A 367 0.11 -15.26 -0.95
CA VAL A 367 -0.44 -14.34 0.05
C VAL A 367 -1.93 -14.58 0.26
N GLU A 368 -2.69 -14.84 -0.81
CA GLU A 368 -4.13 -15.13 -0.71
C GLU A 368 -4.42 -16.41 0.07
N GLN A 369 -3.49 -17.36 0.14
CA GLN A 369 -3.64 -18.61 0.89
C GLN A 369 -2.94 -18.60 2.26
N MET A 370 -2.09 -17.61 2.52
CA MET A 370 -1.32 -17.52 3.76
C MET A 370 -2.22 -17.36 4.99
N ALA A 371 -1.91 -18.04 6.10
CA ALA A 371 -2.51 -17.73 7.39
C ALA A 371 -2.02 -16.37 7.93
N ASP A 372 -2.74 -15.78 8.88
CA ASP A 372 -2.27 -14.56 9.53
C ASP A 372 -0.95 -14.81 10.27
N VAL A 373 0.03 -13.92 10.09
CA VAL A 373 1.27 -13.94 10.86
C VAL A 373 0.95 -13.69 12.34
N VAL A 374 1.31 -14.64 13.20
CA VAL A 374 1.17 -14.55 14.66
C VAL A 374 2.51 -14.12 15.25
N VAL A 375 2.52 -12.99 15.95
CA VAL A 375 3.70 -12.49 16.65
C VAL A 375 3.66 -13.00 18.08
N VAL A 376 4.68 -13.76 18.49
CA VAL A 376 4.83 -14.24 19.86
C VAL A 376 5.67 -13.23 20.65
N GLY A 377 5.13 -12.72 21.76
CA GLY A 377 5.80 -11.74 22.61
C GLY A 377 5.58 -10.28 22.19
N LYS A 378 6.35 -9.37 22.79
CA LYS A 378 6.28 -7.93 22.50
C LYS A 378 7.31 -7.55 21.43
N GLU A 379 6.83 -6.91 20.36
CA GLU A 379 7.70 -6.33 19.33
C GLU A 379 8.61 -5.25 19.94
N TYR A 380 9.90 -5.35 19.68
CA TYR A 380 10.90 -4.41 20.18
C TYR A 380 11.03 -3.21 19.22
N ASP A 381 10.95 -2.00 19.78
CA ASP A 381 11.04 -0.74 19.04
C ASP A 381 12.48 -0.20 19.09
N ARG A 382 13.19 -0.26 17.95
CA ARG A 382 14.58 0.20 17.81
C ARG A 382 14.75 1.67 18.16
N ALA A 383 13.69 2.49 18.04
CA ALA A 383 13.77 3.88 18.42
C ALA A 383 13.98 4.08 19.94
N GLN A 384 13.74 3.08 20.78
CA GLN A 384 13.96 3.22 22.23
C GLN A 384 15.44 3.32 22.61
N ASP A 385 16.32 2.72 21.81
CA ASP A 385 17.77 2.71 22.07
C ASP A 385 18.53 3.77 21.25
N SER A 386 17.84 4.52 20.40
CA SER A 386 18.47 5.59 19.62
C SER A 386 18.95 6.72 20.55
N PRO A 387 20.18 7.24 20.37
CA PRO A 387 20.69 8.37 21.15
C PRO A 387 19.85 9.65 20.99
N ASP A 388 19.02 9.74 19.94
CA ASP A 388 18.01 10.77 19.73
C ASP A 388 16.68 10.49 20.46
N ALA A 389 16.68 9.61 21.47
CA ALA A 389 15.52 9.40 22.32
C ALA A 389 15.23 10.66 23.13
N PRO A 390 13.98 11.18 23.11
CA PRO A 390 13.59 12.09 24.17
C PRO A 390 13.81 11.32 25.47
N PHE A 391 14.69 11.85 26.33
CA PHE A 391 15.00 11.27 27.63
C PHE A 391 13.69 10.79 28.27
N ARG A 392 13.63 9.50 28.63
CA ARG A 392 12.53 9.01 29.45
C ARG A 392 12.51 9.88 30.70
N VAL A 393 11.45 10.68 30.86
CA VAL A 393 11.17 11.45 32.08
C VAL A 393 10.90 10.49 33.23
#